data_AF-A0A1B9S4Q5-F1
#
_entry.id   AF-A0A1B9S4Q5-F1
#
_cell.length_a   1.000
_cell.length_b   1.000
_cell.length_c   1.000
_cell.angle_alpha   90.00
_cell.angle_beta   90.00
_cell.angle_gamma   90.00
#
_symmetry.space_group_name_H-M   'P 1'
#
loop_
_entity.id
_entity.type
_entity.pdbx_description
1 polymer ?
#
loop_
_entity_poly.entity_id
_entity_poly.type
_entity_poly.pdbx_seq_one_letter_code
_entity_poly.pdbx_strand_id
1 'polypeptide(L)' 'MSQTYSKSRQQAEAAFGNFQSQFFARNQAAEEIDVAEQARRAKTARLREARLARDAQVSTDSKD' A
#
# COMPACT_ATOMS: atom_id res chain seq x y z
N MET A 1 -6.67 11.93 39.96
CA MET A 1 -7.77 12.19 39.00
C MET A 1 -8.27 10.87 38.43
N SER A 2 -9.07 10.08 39.16
CA SER A 2 -9.79 8.94 38.55
C SER A 2 -11.27 9.31 38.47
N GLN A 3 -11.74 9.66 37.28
CA GLN A 3 -13.18 9.79 37.04
C GLN A 3 -13.76 8.38 36.91
N THR A 4 -14.52 7.95 37.91
CA THR A 4 -15.26 6.68 37.83
C THR A 4 -16.43 6.88 36.87
N TYR A 5 -16.27 6.45 35.64
CA TYR A 5 -17.31 6.53 34.62
C TYR A 5 -18.42 5.51 34.87
N SER A 6 -19.64 5.84 34.44
CA SER A 6 -20.74 4.87 34.46
C SER A 6 -20.42 3.67 33.57
N LYS A 7 -20.97 2.50 33.90
CA LYS A 7 -20.77 1.27 33.09
C LYS A 7 -21.15 1.47 31.61
N SER A 8 -22.22 2.22 31.36
CA SER A 8 -22.65 2.57 30.00
C SER A 8 -21.58 3.36 29.24
N ARG A 9 -20.94 4.34 29.90
CA ARG A 9 -19.85 5.11 29.29
C ARG A 9 -18.63 4.25 28.99
N GLN A 10 -18.23 3.38 29.91
CA GLN A 10 -17.11 2.46 29.68
C GLN A 10 -17.37 1.52 28.50
N GLN A 11 -18.60 1.02 28.37
CA GLN A 11 -18.99 0.15 27.28
C GLN A 11 -19.01 0.89 25.93
N ALA A 12 -19.50 2.14 25.92
CA ALA A 12 -19.46 3.00 24.74
C ALA A 12 -18.02 3.31 24.31
N GLU A 13 -17.14 3.62 25.25
CA GLU A 13 -15.71 3.87 25.00
C GLU A 13 -15.01 2.62 24.44
N ALA A 14 -15.29 1.44 24.99
CA ALA A 14 -14.75 0.18 24.47
C ALA A 14 -15.25 -0.13 23.05
N ALA A 15 -16.55 0.07 22.79
CA ALA A 15 -17.13 -0.13 21.46
C ALA A 15 -16.53 0.85 20.43
N PHE A 16 -16.36 2.11 20.82
CA PHE A 16 -15.73 3.14 19.98
C PHE A 16 -14.26 2.81 19.69
N GLY A 17 -13.49 2.41 20.69
CA GLY A 17 -12.09 1.98 20.52
C GLY A 17 -11.96 0.79 19.58
N ASN A 18 -12.85 -0.20 19.68
CA ASN A 18 -12.88 -1.35 18.78
C ASN A 18 -13.23 -0.97 17.34
N PHE A 19 -14.14 -0.02 17.13
CA PHE A 19 -14.46 0.47 15.80
C PHE A 19 -13.28 1.25 15.19
N GLN A 20 -12.66 2.12 15.99
CA GLN A 20 -11.52 2.92 15.57
C GLN A 20 -10.32 2.04 15.16
N SER A 21 -10.01 1.00 15.92
CA SER A 21 -8.90 0.09 15.60
C SER A 21 -9.11 -0.65 14.28
N GLN A 22 -10.32 -1.12 14.02
CA GLN A 22 -10.66 -1.76 12.75
C GLN A 22 -10.57 -0.80 11.56
N PHE A 23 -10.98 0.46 11.74
CA PHE A 23 -10.87 1.48 10.69
C PHE A 23 -9.41 1.76 10.32
N PHE A 24 -8.54 1.95 11.31
CA PHE A 24 -7.11 2.14 11.06
C PHE A 24 -6.46 0.92 10.42
N ALA A 25 -6.78 -0.30 10.88
CA ALA A 25 -6.24 -1.52 10.29
C ALA A 25 -6.62 -1.67 8.80
N ARG A 26 -7.85 -1.29 8.42
CA ARG A 26 -8.30 -1.32 7.02
C ARG A 26 -7.59 -0.29 6.15
N ASN A 27 -7.40 0.93 6.65
CA ASN A 27 -6.69 1.97 5.90
C ASN A 27 -5.21 1.61 5.72
N GLN A 28 -4.55 1.09 6.77
CA GLN A 28 -3.18 0.58 6.66
C GLN A 28 -3.06 -0.54 5.62
N ALA A 29 -4.00 -1.49 5.62
CA ALA A 29 -4.02 -2.55 4.62
C ALA A 29 -4.20 -2.02 3.18
N ALA A 30 -5.03 -0.99 2.99
CA ALA A 30 -5.20 -0.34 1.68
C ALA A 30 -3.91 0.37 1.22
N GLU A 31 -3.26 1.13 2.12
CA GLU A 31 -1.99 1.80 1.86
C GLU A 31 -0.89 0.80 1.48
N GLU A 32 -0.80 -0.34 2.17
CA GLU A 32 0.16 -1.40 1.85
C GLU A 32 -0.05 -1.98 0.45
N ILE A 33 -1.30 -2.20 0.04
CA ILE A 33 -1.65 -2.69 -1.30
C ILE A 33 -1.22 -1.67 -2.37
N ASP A 34 -1.50 -0.40 -2.16
CA ASP A 34 -1.17 0.68 -3.09
C ASP A 34 0.35 0.82 -3.26
N VAL A 35 1.12 0.76 -2.16
CA VAL A 35 2.59 0.78 -2.21
C VAL A 35 3.12 -0.41 -3.00
N ALA A 36 2.58 -1.61 -2.74
CA ALA A 36 2.98 -2.81 -3.46
C ALA A 36 2.65 -2.72 -4.96
N GLU A 37 1.52 -2.11 -5.33
CA GLU A 37 1.14 -1.90 -6.72
C GLU A 37 2.06 -0.89 -7.42
N GLN A 38 2.36 0.23 -6.78
CA GLN A 38 3.30 1.22 -7.29
C GLN A 38 4.68 0.60 -7.55
N ALA A 39 5.19 -0.20 -6.60
CA ALA A 39 6.46 -0.91 -6.76
C ALA A 39 6.45 -1.87 -7.95
N ARG A 40 5.35 -2.62 -8.15
CA ARG A 40 5.18 -3.50 -9.32
C ARG A 40 5.17 -2.71 -10.62
N ARG A 41 4.38 -1.63 -10.71
CA ARG A 41 4.30 -0.78 -11.90
C ARG A 41 5.65 -0.19 -12.27
N ALA A 42 6.38 0.34 -11.28
CA ALA A 42 7.72 0.89 -11.48
C ALA A 42 8.72 -0.16 -11.99
N LYS A 43 8.71 -1.37 -11.42
CA LYS A 43 9.55 -2.48 -11.90
C LYS A 43 9.23 -2.85 -13.35
N THR A 44 7.95 -2.97 -13.68
CA THR A 44 7.51 -3.31 -15.04
C THR A 44 7.94 -2.26 -16.05
N ALA A 45 7.82 -0.96 -15.72
CA ALA A 45 8.29 0.12 -16.57
C ALA A 45 9.79 0.01 -16.87
N ARG A 46 10.63 -0.16 -15.84
CA ARG A 46 12.09 -0.32 -15.99
C ARG A 46 12.46 -1.53 -16.85
N LEU A 47 11.80 -2.67 -16.63
CA LEU A 47 12.06 -3.87 -17.42
C LEU A 47 11.65 -3.70 -18.89
N ARG A 48 10.55 -2.99 -19.14
CA ARG A 48 10.09 -2.68 -20.50
C ARG A 48 11.08 -1.77 -21.22
N GLU A 49 11.55 -0.70 -20.56
CA GLU A 49 12.57 0.20 -21.11
C GLU A 49 13.87 -0.55 -21.43
N ALA A 50 14.35 -1.37 -20.50
CA ALA A 50 15.55 -2.19 -20.71
C ALA A 50 15.41 -3.17 -21.87
N ARG A 51 14.21 -3.74 -22.07
CA ARG A 51 13.91 -4.59 -23.22
C ARG A 51 13.95 -3.80 -24.52
N LEU A 52 13.28 -2.64 -24.59
CA LEU A 52 13.26 -1.80 -25.79
C LEU A 52 14.68 -1.33 -26.17
N ALA A 53 15.50 -0.96 -25.19
CA ALA A 53 16.88 -0.58 -25.42
C ALA A 53 17.72 -1.73 -26.01
N ARG A 54 17.54 -2.95 -25.48
CA ARG A 54 18.18 -4.15 -26.03
C ARG A 54 17.72 -4.44 -27.45
N ASP A 55 16.42 -4.42 -27.70
CA ASP A 55 15.85 -4.72 -29.01
C ASP A 55 16.36 -3.70 -30.06
N ALA A 56 16.50 -2.43 -29.69
CA ALA A 56 17.11 -1.41 -30.53
C ALA A 56 18.59 -1.68 -30.85
N GLN A 57 19.40 -2.05 -29.85
CA GLN A 57 20.82 -2.43 -30.05
C GLN A 57 20.97 -3.64 -30.97
N VAL A 58 20.15 -4.68 -30.79
CA VAL A 58 20.18 -5.88 -31.65
C VAL A 58 19.84 -5.52 -33.11
N SER A 59 18.90 -4.59 -33.31
CA SER A 59 18.51 -4.13 -34.64
C SER A 59 19.58 -3.29 -35.34
N THR A 60 20.43 -2.58 -34.59
CA THR A 60 21.55 -1.82 -35.16
C THR A 60 22.70 -2.74 -35.51
N ASP A 61 23.02 -3.70 -34.65
CA ASP A 61 24.14 -4.64 -34.86
C ASP A 61 23.91 -5.61 -36.03
N SER A 62 22.66 -5.87 -36.41
CA SER A 62 22.33 -6.74 -37.56
C SER A 62 22.34 -6.02 -38.91
N LYS A 63 22.62 -4.70 -38.94
CA LYS A 63 22.53 -3.86 -40.14
C LYS A 63 23.90 -3.44 -40.69
N ASP A 64 24.96 -3.66 -39.94
CA ASP A 64 26.36 -3.52 -40.33
C ASP A 64 26.96 -4.89 -40.72
#